data_AF-A0A6I2W8S0-F1
#
_entry.id   AF-A0A6I2W8S0-F1
#
_cell.length_a   1.000
_cell.length_b   1.000
_cell.length_c   1.000
_cell.angle_alpha   90.00
_cell.angle_beta   90.00
_cell.angle_gamma   90.00
#
_symmetry.space_group_name_H-M   'P 1'
#
loop_
_entity.id
_entity.type
_entity.pdbx_description
1 polymer ?
#
loop_
_entity_poly.entity_id
_entity_poly.type
_entity_poly.pdbx_seq_one_letter_code
_entity_poly.pdbx_strand_id
1 'polypeptide(L)'
;ATTISVYKPEPELLETAIVAERRLVLPPPVRPIKTGKKAPQLKPIKSAPAPLVVKEGEDGWTATEMKAMRSELAKDLVRLKKELQAAESEMDDLIKASGVGAGDDQADAGTKTFEREHEMSLVYNARDMVSQTERALERIDSKTYGRCEDCSSPIGKARLQVFPRATLCMACKQKEERR
;
A
#
# COMPACT_ATOMS: atom_id res chain seq x y z
N ALA A 1 -30.32 54.01 54.55
CA ALA A 1 -29.43 53.75 53.40
C ALA A 1 -29.29 52.24 53.25
N THR A 2 -29.80 51.68 52.17
CA THR A 2 -29.72 50.24 51.87
C THR A 2 -29.67 50.09 50.35
N THR A 3 -28.47 49.84 49.83
CA THR A 3 -28.22 49.55 48.42
C THR A 3 -28.28 48.05 48.22
N ILE A 4 -29.22 47.57 47.40
CA ILE A 4 -29.34 46.17 47.01
C ILE A 4 -28.45 45.95 45.79
N SER A 5 -27.42 45.12 45.92
CA SER A 5 -26.56 44.70 44.81
C SER A 5 -27.24 43.55 44.07
N VAL A 6 -27.48 43.73 42.76
CA VAL A 6 -28.08 42.72 41.89
C VAL A 6 -26.94 41.93 41.25
N TYR A 7 -26.80 40.67 41.63
CA TYR A 7 -25.86 39.73 41.02
C TYR A 7 -26.31 39.38 39.60
N LYS A 8 -25.43 39.55 38.61
CA LYS A 8 -25.66 39.16 37.23
C LYS A 8 -25.03 37.77 37.02
N PRO A 9 -25.81 36.72 36.71
CA PRO A 9 -25.22 35.41 36.48
C PRO A 9 -24.54 35.38 35.10
N GLU A 10 -23.27 35.00 35.07
CA GLU A 10 -22.57 34.63 33.84
C GLU A 10 -22.93 33.18 33.48
N PRO A 11 -23.19 32.86 32.20
CA PRO A 11 -23.49 31.50 31.80
C PRO A 11 -22.19 30.68 31.70
N GLU A 12 -22.09 29.63 32.51
CA GLU A 12 -21.07 28.58 32.34
C GLU A 12 -21.30 27.86 31.01
N LEU A 13 -20.39 28.06 30.05
CA LEU A 13 -20.33 27.30 28.82
C LEU A 13 -19.75 25.91 29.11
N LEU A 14 -20.63 24.96 29.42
CA LEU A 14 -20.32 23.54 29.33
C LEU A 14 -20.21 23.16 27.85
N GLU A 15 -18.99 23.01 27.35
CA GLU A 15 -18.72 22.42 26.04
C GLU A 15 -19.03 20.93 26.08
N THR A 16 -20.30 20.57 25.90
CA THR A 16 -20.67 19.20 25.55
C THR A 16 -20.33 18.99 24.08
N ALA A 17 -19.32 18.17 23.81
CA ALA A 17 -19.02 17.72 22.45
C ALA A 17 -20.24 17.00 21.87
N ILE A 18 -20.86 17.62 20.86
CA ILE A 18 -21.93 17.01 20.09
C ILE A 18 -21.29 15.96 19.19
N VAL A 19 -21.23 14.70 19.63
CA VAL A 19 -20.84 13.59 18.77
C VAL A 19 -21.96 13.40 17.76
N ALA A 20 -21.73 13.83 16.52
CA ALA A 20 -22.65 13.61 15.44
C ALA A 20 -22.74 12.10 15.16
N GLU A 21 -23.81 11.45 15.64
CA GLU A 21 -24.14 10.08 15.27
C GLU A 21 -24.43 10.02 13.77
N ARG A 22 -23.40 9.78 12.96
CA ARG A 22 -23.56 9.38 11.56
C ARG A 22 -24.09 7.97 11.54
N ARG A 23 -25.42 7.85 11.52
CA ARG A 23 -26.12 6.60 11.25
C ARG A 23 -25.57 6.03 9.94
N LEU A 24 -24.90 4.88 10.01
CA LEU A 24 -24.47 4.13 8.83
C LEU A 24 -25.72 3.74 8.03
N VAL A 25 -26.00 4.49 6.97
CA VAL A 25 -27.06 4.14 6.01
C VAL A 25 -26.44 3.16 5.03
N LEU A 26 -27.12 2.03 4.78
CA LEU A 26 -26.70 1.12 3.72
C LEU A 26 -26.55 1.93 2.41
N PRO A 27 -25.46 1.72 1.64
CA PRO A 27 -25.37 2.31 0.33
C PRO A 27 -26.57 1.87 -0.50
N PRO A 28 -27.17 2.77 -1.30
CA PRO A 28 -28.32 2.40 -2.12
C PRO A 28 -27.94 1.23 -3.03
N PRO A 29 -28.90 0.33 -3.33
CA PRO A 29 -28.64 -0.83 -4.18
C PRO A 29 -28.07 -0.37 -5.53
N VAL A 30 -27.08 -1.11 -6.03
CA VAL A 30 -26.44 -0.83 -7.31
C VAL A 30 -27.54 -0.78 -8.37
N ARG A 31 -27.69 0.39 -9.02
CA ARG A 31 -28.70 0.56 -10.07
C ARG A 31 -28.45 -0.48 -11.17
N PRO A 32 -29.50 -1.15 -11.68
CA PRO A 32 -29.35 -2.10 -12.78
C PRO A 32 -28.70 -1.39 -13.97
N ILE A 33 -27.65 -2.01 -14.52
CA ILE A 33 -26.95 -1.50 -15.69
C ILE A 33 -27.94 -1.50 -16.86
N LYS A 34 -28.44 -0.32 -17.22
CA LYS A 34 -29.28 -0.16 -18.41
C LYS A 34 -28.43 -0.51 -19.62
N THR A 35 -28.74 -1.61 -20.29
CA THR A 35 -28.17 -1.99 -21.59
C THR A 35 -28.70 -1.02 -22.64
N GLY A 36 -28.09 0.17 -22.72
CA GLY A 36 -28.54 1.23 -23.61
C GLY A 36 -27.46 2.25 -23.87
N LYS A 37 -26.92 2.19 -25.10
CA LYS A 37 -25.86 3.02 -25.72
C LYS A 37 -24.45 2.75 -25.17
N LYS A 38 -23.54 2.36 -26.08
CA LYS A 38 -22.08 2.32 -25.83
C LYS A 38 -21.69 3.58 -25.09
N ALA A 39 -21.05 3.43 -23.92
CA ALA A 39 -20.44 4.55 -23.23
C ALA A 39 -19.58 5.32 -24.25
N PRO A 40 -19.71 6.65 -24.35
CA PRO A 40 -18.86 7.42 -25.25
C PRO A 40 -17.41 7.13 -24.88
N GLN A 41 -16.64 6.61 -25.84
CA GLN A 41 -15.22 6.34 -25.63
C GLN A 41 -14.55 7.58 -25.01
N LEU A 42 -14.06 7.43 -23.79
CA LEU A 42 -13.29 8.46 -23.09
C LEU A 42 -12.13 8.86 -24.02
N LYS A 43 -12.09 10.13 -24.41
CA LYS A 43 -10.99 10.66 -25.22
C LYS A 43 -9.70 10.45 -24.41
N PRO A 44 -8.62 9.90 -24.99
CA PRO A 44 -7.35 9.77 -24.30
C PRO A 44 -6.94 11.11 -23.69
N ILE A 45 -6.60 11.11 -22.41
CA ILE A 45 -6.05 12.29 -21.74
C ILE A 45 -4.77 12.64 -22.50
N LYS A 46 -4.75 13.79 -23.21
CA LYS A 46 -3.63 14.26 -24.05
C LYS A 46 -2.33 14.49 -23.28
N SER A 47 -2.35 14.35 -21.95
CA SER A 47 -1.26 14.64 -21.03
C SER A 47 -0.87 13.45 -20.15
N ALA A 48 -1.30 12.22 -20.47
CA ALA A 48 -0.65 11.07 -19.84
C ALA A 48 0.81 11.08 -20.32
N PRO A 49 1.81 11.25 -19.43
CA PRO A 49 3.20 11.19 -19.83
C PRO A 49 3.42 9.84 -20.52
N ALA A 50 4.07 9.87 -21.68
CA ALA A 50 4.42 8.64 -22.39
C ALA A 50 5.12 7.70 -21.39
N PRO A 51 4.88 6.37 -21.45
CA PRO A 51 5.61 5.43 -20.62
C PRO A 51 7.10 5.75 -20.79
N LEU A 52 7.87 5.78 -19.70
CA LEU A 52 9.31 6.08 -19.68
C LEU A 52 10.11 4.95 -20.37
N VAL A 53 9.78 4.63 -21.61
CA VAL A 53 10.42 3.60 -22.42
C VAL A 53 11.86 4.04 -22.64
N VAL A 54 12.79 3.10 -22.47
CA VAL A 54 14.22 3.31 -22.68
C VAL A 54 14.42 3.97 -24.05
N LYS A 55 15.01 5.17 -24.06
CA LYS A 55 15.29 5.88 -25.32
C LYS A 55 16.48 5.20 -26.01
N GLU A 56 16.49 5.23 -27.34
CA GLU A 56 17.66 4.79 -28.11
C GLU A 56 18.86 5.67 -27.74
N GLY A 57 19.84 5.09 -27.03
CA GLY A 57 21.03 5.79 -26.53
C GLY A 57 21.12 5.99 -25.02
N GLU A 58 20.22 5.41 -24.21
CA GLU A 58 20.38 5.42 -22.75
C GLU A 58 21.59 4.56 -22.32
N ASP A 59 22.57 5.18 -21.66
CA ASP A 59 23.77 4.48 -21.20
C ASP A 59 23.43 3.35 -20.22
N GLY A 60 24.08 2.21 -20.41
CA GLY A 60 23.94 1.05 -19.54
C GLY A 60 24.41 1.32 -18.11
N TRP A 61 24.07 0.40 -17.21
CA TRP A 61 24.54 0.47 -15.83
C TRP A 61 26.06 0.32 -15.74
N THR A 62 26.71 1.30 -15.10
CA THR A 62 28.14 1.20 -14.80
C THR A 62 28.39 0.30 -13.58
N ALA A 63 29.59 -0.26 -13.45
CA ALA A 63 29.93 -1.14 -12.33
C ALA A 63 29.81 -0.43 -10.95
N THR A 64 30.14 0.86 -10.89
CA THR A 64 30.04 1.68 -9.68
C THR A 64 28.58 1.86 -9.27
N GLU A 65 27.70 2.16 -10.22
CA GLU A 65 26.27 2.31 -9.97
C GLU A 65 25.63 0.98 -9.53
N MET A 66 25.99 -0.14 -10.18
CA MET A 66 25.51 -1.46 -9.78
C MET A 66 25.91 -1.81 -8.35
N LYS A 67 27.15 -1.47 -7.95
CA LYS A 67 27.62 -1.67 -6.57
C LYS A 67 26.86 -0.79 -5.58
N ALA A 68 26.59 0.46 -5.93
CA ALA A 68 25.79 1.37 -5.09
C ALA A 68 24.36 0.84 -4.91
N MET A 69 23.67 0.48 -6.00
CA MET A 69 22.32 -0.09 -5.97
C MET A 69 22.25 -1.37 -5.15
N ARG A 70 23.23 -2.27 -5.31
CA ARG A 70 23.32 -3.49 -4.48
C ARG A 70 23.42 -3.16 -3.00
N SER A 71 24.25 -2.17 -2.65
CA SER A 71 24.42 -1.79 -1.24
C SER A 71 23.14 -1.22 -0.63
N GLU A 72 22.38 -0.42 -1.39
CA GLU A 72 21.11 0.13 -0.94
C GLU A 72 20.06 -0.97 -0.78
N LEU A 73 19.91 -1.84 -1.78
CA LEU A 73 19.01 -3.01 -1.69
C LEU A 73 19.38 -3.95 -0.53
N ALA A 74 20.67 -4.12 -0.22
CA ALA A 74 21.10 -4.94 0.89
C ALA A 74 20.75 -4.31 2.25
N LYS A 75 20.88 -2.99 2.40
CA LYS A 75 20.41 -2.27 3.60
C LYS A 75 18.90 -2.38 3.75
N ASP A 76 18.17 -2.18 2.64
CA ASP A 76 16.72 -2.33 2.60
C ASP A 76 16.29 -3.74 2.98
N LEU A 77 16.99 -4.78 2.49
CA LEU A 77 16.67 -6.17 2.84
C LEU A 77 16.77 -6.41 4.35
N VAL A 78 17.81 -5.88 5.00
CA VAL A 78 17.97 -6.01 6.45
C VAL A 78 16.84 -5.30 7.19
N ARG A 79 16.44 -4.11 6.74
CA ARG A 79 15.31 -3.37 7.32
C ARG A 79 13.98 -4.13 7.13
N LEU A 80 13.68 -4.56 5.91
CA LEU A 80 12.45 -5.28 5.56
C LEU A 80 12.35 -6.61 6.30
N LYS A 81 13.46 -7.33 6.52
CA LYS A 81 13.46 -8.56 7.33
C LYS A 81 13.08 -8.31 8.79
N LYS A 82 13.51 -7.18 9.36
CA LYS A 82 13.09 -6.78 10.72
C LYS A 82 11.61 -6.41 10.77
N GLU A 83 11.13 -5.69 9.77
CA GLU A 83 9.70 -5.33 9.64
C GLU A 83 8.83 -6.58 9.48
N LEU A 84 9.27 -7.55 8.67
CA LEU A 84 8.61 -8.84 8.52
C LEU A 84 8.57 -9.60 9.85
N GLN A 85 9.70 -9.69 10.56
CA GLN A 85 9.76 -10.38 11.85
C GLN A 85 8.81 -9.74 12.89
N ALA A 86 8.70 -8.41 12.89
CA ALA A 86 7.77 -7.70 13.77
C ALA A 86 6.31 -8.03 13.43
N ALA A 87 5.93 -7.95 12.15
CA ALA A 87 4.58 -8.28 11.70
C ALA A 87 4.21 -9.75 11.97
N GLU A 88 5.15 -10.68 11.81
CA GLU A 88 4.94 -12.10 12.14
C GLU A 88 4.74 -12.29 13.65
N SER A 89 5.49 -11.59 14.50
CA SER A 89 5.32 -11.63 15.96
C SER A 89 3.96 -11.08 16.39
N GLU A 90 3.53 -9.95 15.81
CA GLU A 90 2.22 -9.34 16.11
C GLU A 90 1.07 -10.28 15.74
N MET A 91 1.15 -10.92 14.56
CA MET A 91 0.21 -11.96 14.16
C MET A 91 0.19 -13.15 15.13
N ASP A 92 1.36 -13.66 15.52
CA ASP A 92 1.46 -14.79 16.45
C ASP A 92 0.84 -14.46 17.82
N ASP A 93 1.05 -13.24 18.31
CA ASP A 93 0.48 -12.78 19.57
C ASP A 93 -1.05 -12.63 19.48
N LEU A 94 -1.56 -12.15 18.34
CA LEU A 94 -3.00 -12.09 18.07
C LEU A 94 -3.61 -13.51 18.03
N ILE A 95 -2.96 -14.47 17.38
CA ILE A 95 -3.40 -15.87 17.34
C ILE A 95 -3.45 -16.46 18.75
N LYS A 96 -2.43 -16.23 19.59
CA LYS A 96 -2.42 -16.70 20.98
C LYS A 96 -3.55 -16.07 21.80
N ALA A 97 -3.81 -14.77 21.63
CA ALA A 97 -4.89 -14.05 22.31
C ALA A 97 -6.29 -14.50 21.87
N SER A 98 -6.44 -14.99 20.63
CA SER A 98 -7.74 -15.44 20.12
C SER A 98 -8.28 -16.72 20.79
N GLY A 99 -7.45 -17.49 21.52
CA GLY A 99 -7.81 -18.75 22.18
C GLY A 99 -8.47 -18.61 23.56
N VAL A 100 -8.65 -17.39 24.08
CA VAL A 100 -9.11 -17.13 25.46
C VAL A 100 -10.41 -16.32 25.49
N GLY A 101 -11.56 -16.95 25.24
CA GLY A 101 -12.85 -16.26 25.33
C GLY A 101 -14.07 -17.16 25.37
N ALA A 102 -14.42 -17.68 26.56
CA ALA A 102 -15.77 -18.17 26.80
C ALA A 102 -16.69 -16.95 26.98
N GLY A 103 -17.31 -16.46 25.90
CA GLY A 103 -18.22 -15.31 25.99
C GLY A 103 -18.24 -14.35 24.80
N ASP A 104 -17.48 -14.59 23.74
CA ASP A 104 -17.52 -13.74 22.55
C ASP A 104 -18.92 -13.73 21.94
N ASP A 105 -19.51 -12.55 21.81
CA ASP A 105 -20.73 -12.40 21.03
C ASP A 105 -20.42 -12.32 19.53
N GLN A 106 -21.45 -12.19 18.70
CA GLN A 106 -21.28 -12.11 17.25
C GLN A 106 -20.48 -10.88 16.80
N ALA A 107 -20.50 -9.79 17.57
CA ALA A 107 -19.75 -8.58 17.27
C ALA A 107 -18.26 -8.79 17.59
N ASP A 108 -17.95 -9.41 18.73
CA ASP A 108 -16.59 -9.75 19.13
C ASP A 108 -15.91 -10.69 18.12
N ALA A 109 -16.64 -11.72 17.66
CA ALA A 109 -16.16 -12.64 16.64
C ALA A 109 -15.85 -11.94 15.30
N GLY A 110 -16.68 -10.97 14.91
CA GLY A 110 -16.48 -10.16 13.71
C GLY A 110 -15.22 -9.29 13.79
N THR A 111 -15.02 -8.60 14.92
CA THR A 111 -13.85 -7.75 15.17
C THR A 111 -12.55 -8.56 15.13
N LYS A 112 -12.49 -9.69 15.85
CA LYS A 112 -11.31 -10.57 15.87
C LYS A 112 -10.96 -11.12 14.49
N THR A 113 -11.98 -11.46 13.70
CA THR A 113 -11.77 -11.93 12.32
C THR A 113 -11.16 -10.82 11.46
N PHE A 114 -11.70 -9.60 11.54
CA PHE A 114 -11.18 -8.45 10.81
C PHE A 114 -9.73 -8.11 11.18
N GLU A 115 -9.42 -8.05 12.48
CA GLU A 115 -8.06 -7.79 12.97
C GLU A 115 -7.08 -8.86 12.47
N ARG A 116 -7.47 -10.13 12.53
CA ARG A 116 -6.64 -11.22 12.00
C ARG A 116 -6.42 -11.10 10.49
N GLU A 117 -7.45 -10.78 9.71
CA GLU A 117 -7.31 -10.58 8.26
C GLU A 117 -6.43 -9.37 7.92
N HIS A 118 -6.53 -8.32 8.73
CA HIS A 118 -5.69 -7.13 8.61
C HIS A 118 -4.21 -7.47 8.83
N GLU A 119 -3.88 -8.08 9.97
CA GLU A 119 -2.50 -8.48 10.29
C GLU A 119 -1.94 -9.46 9.26
N MET A 120 -2.78 -10.38 8.78
CA MET A 120 -2.38 -11.35 7.75
C MET A 120 -1.98 -10.65 6.45
N SER A 121 -2.71 -9.59 6.09
CA SER A 121 -2.39 -8.78 4.92
C SER A 121 -1.06 -8.02 5.09
N LEU A 122 -0.77 -7.51 6.29
CA LEU A 122 0.50 -6.85 6.59
C LEU A 122 1.68 -7.82 6.46
N VAL A 123 1.55 -9.02 7.04
CA VAL A 123 2.56 -10.09 6.93
C VAL A 123 2.80 -10.46 5.47
N TYR A 124 1.75 -10.69 4.68
CA TYR A 124 1.91 -11.03 3.26
C TYR A 124 2.62 -9.94 2.47
N ASN A 125 2.27 -8.67 2.69
CA ASN A 125 2.94 -7.55 2.04
C ASN A 125 4.42 -7.48 2.44
N ALA A 126 4.74 -7.61 3.73
CA ALA A 126 6.12 -7.60 4.20
C ALA A 126 6.96 -8.74 3.60
N ARG A 127 6.41 -9.96 3.53
CA ARG A 127 7.06 -11.12 2.87
C ARG A 127 7.32 -10.86 1.40
N ASP A 128 6.34 -10.30 0.70
CA ASP A 128 6.48 -9.95 -0.72
C ASP A 128 7.57 -8.90 -0.95
N MET A 129 7.64 -7.86 -0.10
CA MET A 129 8.71 -6.86 -0.19
C MET A 129 10.10 -7.48 0.02
N VAL A 130 10.26 -8.38 1.00
CA VAL A 130 11.51 -9.13 1.24
C VAL A 130 11.87 -9.96 0.01
N SER A 131 10.94 -10.79 -0.47
CA SER A 131 11.14 -11.68 -1.62
C SER A 131 11.56 -10.91 -2.87
N GLN A 132 10.88 -9.80 -3.18
CA GLN A 132 11.24 -8.96 -4.33
C GLN A 132 12.63 -8.32 -4.18
N THR A 133 13.03 -7.97 -2.95
CA THR A 133 14.36 -7.42 -2.69
C THR A 133 15.45 -8.47 -2.85
N GLU A 134 15.24 -9.68 -2.33
CA GLU A 134 16.16 -10.81 -2.52
C GLU A 134 16.32 -11.17 -3.99
N ARG A 135 15.21 -11.21 -4.72
CA ARG A 135 15.20 -11.42 -6.17
C ARG A 135 15.98 -10.33 -6.91
N ALA A 136 15.82 -9.07 -6.54
CA ALA A 136 16.57 -7.98 -7.15
C ALA A 136 18.09 -8.13 -6.91
N LEU A 137 18.51 -8.51 -5.71
CA LEU A 137 19.90 -8.78 -5.37
C LEU A 137 20.48 -9.96 -6.16
N GLU A 138 19.75 -11.09 -6.24
CA GLU A 138 20.15 -12.25 -7.04
C GLU A 138 20.34 -11.88 -8.51
N ARG A 139 19.49 -11.00 -9.03
CA ARG A 139 19.60 -10.51 -10.41
C ARG A 139 20.80 -9.61 -10.63
N ILE A 140 21.20 -8.84 -9.63
CA ILE A 140 22.45 -8.07 -9.67
C ILE A 140 23.64 -9.04 -9.72
N ASP A 141 23.63 -10.06 -8.86
CA ASP A 141 24.72 -11.04 -8.77
C ASP A 141 24.85 -11.91 -10.02
N SER A 142 23.73 -12.28 -10.65
CA SER A 142 23.69 -12.99 -11.93
C SER A 142 23.89 -12.09 -13.17
N LYS A 143 24.10 -10.78 -12.99
CA LYS A 143 24.25 -9.78 -14.07
C LYS A 143 23.05 -9.70 -15.03
N THR A 144 21.85 -10.05 -14.54
CA THR A 144 20.59 -9.97 -15.29
C THR A 144 19.70 -8.79 -14.87
N TYR A 145 20.10 -8.03 -13.85
CA TYR A 145 19.42 -6.81 -13.41
C TYR A 145 19.32 -5.80 -14.56
N GLY A 146 18.20 -5.07 -14.63
CA GLY A 146 17.97 -4.14 -15.74
C GLY A 146 17.25 -4.73 -16.97
N ARG A 147 16.94 -6.03 -17.00
CA ARG A 147 16.20 -6.66 -18.10
C ARG A 147 14.79 -7.11 -17.70
N CYS A 148 13.82 -7.03 -18.58
CA CYS A 148 12.47 -7.53 -18.31
C CYS A 148 12.48 -9.06 -18.22
N GLU A 149 11.80 -9.65 -17.23
CA GLU A 149 11.69 -11.11 -17.12
C GLU A 149 10.75 -11.73 -18.17
N ASP A 150 9.76 -10.98 -18.67
CA ASP A 150 8.79 -11.47 -19.67
C ASP A 150 9.33 -11.31 -21.11
N CYS A 151 9.81 -10.12 -21.47
CA CYS A 151 10.19 -9.81 -22.85
C CYS A 151 11.71 -9.61 -23.07
N SER A 152 12.54 -9.75 -22.03
CA SER A 152 13.99 -9.51 -22.05
C SER A 152 14.47 -8.09 -22.43
N SER A 153 13.56 -7.18 -22.82
CA SER A 153 13.87 -5.78 -23.13
C SER A 153 14.43 -5.03 -21.92
N PRO A 154 15.26 -3.98 -22.12
CA PRO A 154 15.79 -3.20 -21.03
C PRO A 154 14.69 -2.50 -20.22
N ILE A 155 14.89 -2.42 -18.91
CA ILE A 155 14.10 -1.61 -17.98
C ILE A 155 14.83 -0.29 -17.82
N GLY A 156 14.13 0.83 -18.04
CA GLY A 156 14.73 2.17 -17.97
C GLY A 156 15.43 2.43 -16.65
N LYS A 157 16.61 3.05 -16.71
CA LYS A 157 17.46 3.29 -15.54
C LYS A 157 16.75 4.17 -14.53
N ALA A 158 16.10 5.23 -15.01
CA ALA A 158 15.27 6.12 -14.19
C ALA A 158 14.18 5.35 -13.41
N ARG A 159 13.57 4.33 -14.02
CA ARG A 159 12.56 3.51 -13.35
C ARG A 159 13.19 2.67 -12.24
N LEU A 160 14.35 2.07 -12.46
CA LEU A 160 15.02 1.24 -11.47
C LEU A 160 15.69 2.05 -10.35
N GLN A 161 16.01 3.31 -10.59
CA GLN A 161 16.44 4.24 -9.52
C GLN A 161 15.31 4.55 -8.55
N VAL A 162 14.06 4.62 -9.02
CA VAL A 162 12.87 4.85 -8.18
C VAL A 162 12.29 3.54 -7.64
N PHE A 163 12.26 2.50 -8.46
CA PHE A 163 11.67 1.20 -8.17
C PHE A 163 12.72 0.09 -8.38
N PRO A 164 13.70 -0.06 -7.47
CA PRO A 164 14.84 -0.96 -7.66
C PRO A 164 14.48 -2.45 -7.60
N ARG A 165 13.28 -2.79 -7.11
CA ARG A 165 12.77 -4.16 -7.04
C ARG A 165 12.00 -4.60 -8.28
N ALA A 166 11.82 -3.71 -9.25
CA ALA A 166 10.93 -3.96 -10.37
C ALA A 166 11.54 -4.92 -11.41
N THR A 167 10.82 -6.00 -11.74
CA THR A 167 11.32 -7.06 -12.62
C THR A 167 10.85 -6.99 -14.08
N LEU A 168 9.75 -6.27 -14.35
CA LEU A 168 9.14 -6.12 -15.67
C LEU A 168 9.39 -4.73 -16.26
N CYS A 169 9.46 -4.61 -17.60
CA CYS A 169 9.38 -3.30 -18.27
C CYS A 169 7.94 -2.73 -18.19
N MET A 170 7.76 -1.44 -18.49
CA MET A 170 6.41 -0.83 -18.39
C MET A 170 5.40 -1.44 -19.36
N ALA A 171 5.82 -1.83 -20.57
CA ALA A 171 4.90 -2.45 -21.53
C ALA A 171 4.36 -3.79 -21.00
N CYS A 172 5.24 -4.64 -20.46
CA CYS A 172 4.86 -5.89 -19.82
C CYS A 172 4.05 -5.65 -18.54
N LYS A 173 4.40 -4.64 -17.74
CA LYS A 173 3.65 -4.32 -16.52
C LYS A 173 2.23 -3.86 -16.82
N GLN A 174 2.04 -2.99 -17.83
CA GLN A 174 0.71 -2.57 -18.28
C GLN A 174 -0.11 -3.73 -18.87
N LYS A 175 0.55 -4.69 -19.51
CA LYS A 175 -0.11 -5.90 -20.03
C LYS A 175 -0.56 -6.82 -18.90
N GLU A 176 0.26 -6.97 -17.86
CA GLU A 176 -0.08 -7.73 -16.65
C GLU A 176 -1.28 -7.11 -15.92
N GLU A 177 -1.29 -5.79 -15.72
CA GLU A 177 -2.39 -5.08 -15.03
C GLU A 177 -3.72 -5.09 -15.78
N ARG A 178 -3.72 -5.37 -17.09
CA ARG A 178 -4.95 -5.48 -17.90
C ARG A 178 -5.57 -6.89 -17.85
N ARG A 179 -4.81 -7.90 -17.42
CA ARG A 179 -5.28 -9.28 -17.35
C ARG A 179 -6.12 -9.49 -16.08
#